data_AF-A0A1Z4MSH8-F1
#
_entry.id   AF-A0A1Z4MSH8-F1
#
_cell.length_a   1.000
_cell.length_b   1.000
_cell.length_c   1.000
_cell.angle_alpha   90.00
_cell.angle_beta   90.00
_cell.angle_gamma   90.00
#
_symmetry.space_group_name_H-M   'P 1'
#
loop_
_entity.id
_entity.type
_entity.pdbx_description
1 polymer ?
#
loop_
_entity_poly.entity_id
_entity_poly.type
_entity_poly.pdbx_seq_one_letter_code
_entity_poly.pdbx_strand_id
1 'polypeptide(L)'
;MITQEVFDDQTLAQSEFEEYIDQLTDPAPPEIEIDSVTDDFGDMYRVWNGWQLLGTFYQNLEGKWIVQPCNSDERPCCDTPLQAQLLIIAINGLLVADAA
;
A
#
# COMPACT_ATOMS: atom_id res chain seq x y z
N MET A 1 -30.93 -43.16 -9.27
CA MET A 1 -29.52 -43.18 -8.80
C MET A 1 -28.78 -42.18 -9.67
N ILE A 2 -28.50 -40.98 -9.15
CA ILE A 2 -27.69 -39.95 -9.82
C ILE A 2 -26.75 -39.44 -8.73
N THR A 3 -25.46 -39.64 -8.94
CA THR A 3 -24.38 -39.30 -8.01
C THR A 3 -24.10 -37.80 -8.04
N GLN A 4 -23.97 -37.24 -6.85
CA GLN A 4 -23.82 -35.82 -6.57
C GLN A 4 -22.32 -35.46 -6.64
N GLU A 5 -21.76 -35.34 -7.85
CA GLU A 5 -20.33 -35.07 -8.11
C GLU A 5 -20.03 -33.58 -8.36
N VAL A 6 -20.89 -32.66 -7.91
CA VAL A 6 -20.76 -31.21 -8.16
C VAL A 6 -20.25 -30.45 -6.92
N PHE A 7 -20.08 -31.12 -5.78
CA PHE A 7 -19.71 -30.48 -4.50
C PHE A 7 -18.20 -30.51 -4.18
N ASP A 8 -17.40 -31.33 -4.86
CA ASP A 8 -15.96 -31.45 -4.59
C ASP A 8 -15.17 -30.24 -5.15
N ASP A 9 -15.48 -29.78 -6.36
CA ASP A 9 -14.71 -28.71 -7.03
C ASP A 9 -14.78 -27.35 -6.31
N GLN A 10 -15.95 -26.98 -5.78
CA GLN A 10 -16.11 -25.71 -5.06
C GLN A 10 -15.36 -25.69 -3.73
N THR A 11 -15.35 -26.84 -3.03
CA THR A 11 -14.70 -26.97 -1.72
C THR A 11 -13.18 -26.97 -1.88
N LEU A 12 -12.67 -27.60 -2.95
CA LEU A 12 -11.25 -27.59 -3.30
C LEU A 12 -10.76 -26.18 -3.63
N ALA A 13 -11.49 -25.46 -4.49
CA ALA A 13 -11.14 -24.10 -4.89
C ALA A 13 -11.15 -23.12 -3.70
N GLN A 14 -12.04 -23.33 -2.72
CA GLN A 14 -12.09 -22.53 -1.50
C GLN A 14 -10.85 -22.78 -0.63
N SER A 15 -10.46 -24.04 -0.47
CA SER A 15 -9.28 -24.42 0.32
C SER A 15 -7.98 -23.93 -0.31
N GLU A 16 -7.84 -23.98 -1.64
CA GLU A 16 -6.69 -23.43 -2.36
C GLU A 16 -6.59 -21.91 -2.23
N PHE A 17 -7.73 -21.22 -2.23
CA PHE A 17 -7.78 -19.77 -2.01
C PHE A 17 -7.39 -19.40 -0.57
N GLU A 18 -7.87 -20.15 0.43
CA GLU A 18 -7.51 -19.94 1.84
C GLU A 18 -6.01 -20.20 2.09
N GLU A 19 -5.43 -21.27 1.54
CA GLU A 19 -3.98 -21.51 1.61
C GLU A 19 -3.16 -20.39 0.94
N TYR A 20 -3.68 -19.82 -0.16
CA TYR A 20 -3.04 -18.69 -0.84
C TYR A 20 -3.08 -17.42 0.01
N ILE A 21 -4.20 -17.15 0.68
CA ILE A 21 -4.33 -16.01 1.61
C ILE A 21 -3.39 -16.19 2.81
N ASP A 22 -3.30 -17.39 3.38
CA ASP A 22 -2.40 -17.66 4.51
C ASP A 22 -0.92 -17.46 4.11
N GLN A 23 -0.53 -17.85 2.89
CA GLN A 23 0.81 -17.56 2.35
C GLN A 23 1.07 -16.07 2.13
N LEU A 24 0.04 -15.28 1.84
CA LEU A 24 0.13 -13.82 1.72
C LEU A 24 0.15 -13.09 3.07
N THR A 25 -0.18 -13.79 4.16
CA THR A 25 -0.31 -13.19 5.51
C THR A 25 0.97 -13.33 6.33
N ASP A 26 2.12 -13.65 5.72
CA ASP A 26 3.41 -13.62 6.41
C ASP A 26 3.65 -12.20 6.98
N PRO A 27 3.64 -12.01 8.30
CA PRO A 27 3.61 -10.69 8.92
C PRO A 27 5.01 -10.06 8.97
N ALA A 28 5.80 -10.24 7.92
CA ALA A 28 7.06 -9.54 7.76
C ALA A 28 6.76 -8.03 7.87
N PRO A 29 7.51 -7.29 8.71
CA PRO A 29 7.31 -5.86 8.83
C PRO A 29 7.41 -5.21 7.45
N PRO A 30 6.53 -4.25 7.11
CA PRO A 30 6.51 -3.66 5.78
C PRO A 30 7.88 -3.07 5.44
N GLU A 31 8.45 -3.52 4.32
CA GLU A 31 9.72 -3.02 3.80
C GLU A 31 9.46 -1.68 3.09
N ILE A 32 9.32 -0.63 3.90
CA ILE A 32 9.08 0.71 3.38
C ILE A 32 10.36 1.29 2.81
N GLU A 33 10.34 1.57 1.51
CA GLU A 33 11.43 2.22 0.79
C GLU A 33 10.97 3.57 0.22
N ILE A 34 11.88 4.53 0.18
CA ILE A 34 11.65 5.84 -0.43
C ILE A 34 12.77 6.12 -1.42
N ASP A 35 12.36 6.46 -2.63
CA ASP A 35 13.24 6.99 -3.66
C ASP A 35 12.74 8.35 -4.15
N SER A 36 13.55 9.03 -4.95
CA SER A 36 13.19 10.27 -5.61
C SER A 36 13.41 10.19 -7.12
N VAL A 37 12.53 10.86 -7.86
CA VAL A 37 12.66 11.13 -9.28
C VAL A 37 12.52 12.63 -9.51
N THR A 38 13.45 13.19 -10.28
CA THR A 38 13.39 14.61 -10.66
C THR A 38 12.56 14.76 -11.92
N ASP A 39 11.61 15.70 -11.89
CA ASP A 39 10.77 16.10 -13.03
C ASP A 39 10.91 17.60 -13.30
N ASP A 40 10.28 18.09 -14.37
CA ASP A 40 10.28 19.51 -14.76
C ASP A 40 9.72 20.44 -13.67
N PHE A 41 8.93 19.89 -12.73
CA PHE A 41 8.32 20.60 -11.60
C PHE A 41 9.07 20.44 -10.27
N GLY A 42 10.22 19.76 -10.26
CA GLY A 42 11.02 19.49 -9.07
C GLY A 42 11.10 18.01 -8.70
N ASP A 43 11.56 17.73 -7.48
CA ASP A 43 11.71 16.36 -6.99
C ASP A 43 10.35 15.78 -6.53
N MET A 44 10.03 14.60 -7.02
CA MET A 44 8.92 13.77 -6.59
C MET A 44 9.46 12.54 -5.86
N TYR A 45 8.90 12.27 -4.69
CA TYR A 45 9.27 11.11 -3.88
C TYR A 45 8.23 10.02 -4.01
N ARG A 46 8.68 8.77 -4.08
CA ARG A 46 7.82 7.59 -4.20
C ARG A 46 7.97 6.75 -2.93
N VAL A 47 6.85 6.31 -2.37
CA VAL A 47 6.83 5.42 -1.21
C VAL A 47 6.45 4.03 -1.69
N TRP A 48 7.31 3.06 -1.39
CA TRP A 48 7.15 1.66 -1.79
C TRP A 48 6.99 0.76 -0.56
N ASN A 49 6.30 -0.36 -0.73
CA ASN A 49 6.35 -1.50 0.17
C ASN A 49 6.75 -2.73 -0.67
N GLY A 50 8.03 -3.13 -0.59
CA GLY A 50 8.62 -4.06 -1.55
C GLY A 50 8.41 -3.57 -3.00
N TRP A 51 7.66 -4.32 -3.81
CA TRP A 51 7.41 -3.97 -5.22
C TRP A 51 6.13 -3.15 -5.45
N GLN A 52 5.39 -2.85 -4.38
CA GLN A 52 4.13 -2.11 -4.45
C GLN A 52 4.36 -0.61 -4.24
N LEU A 53 3.96 0.20 -5.21
CA LEU A 53 3.90 1.66 -5.03
C LEU A 53 2.70 2.02 -4.17
N LEU A 54 2.92 2.67 -3.03
CA LEU A 54 1.88 3.11 -2.10
C LEU A 54 1.35 4.51 -2.43
N GLY A 55 2.22 5.36 -2.97
CA GLY A 55 1.90 6.73 -3.33
C GLY A 55 3.13 7.58 -3.61
N THR A 56 2.87 8.83 -3.97
CA THR A 56 3.92 9.83 -4.19
C THR A 56 3.67 11.07 -3.34
N PHE A 57 4.73 11.85 -3.11
CA PHE A 57 4.61 13.17 -2.53
C PHE A 57 5.67 14.11 -3.10
N TYR A 58 5.32 15.39 -3.21
CA TYR A 58 6.21 16.43 -3.74
C TYR A 58 5.93 17.76 -3.06
N GLN A 59 6.88 18.69 -3.14
CA GLN A 59 6.71 20.03 -2.59
C GLN A 59 6.14 20.97 -3.65
N ASN A 60 5.04 21.66 -3.34
CA ASN A 60 4.48 22.68 -4.21
C ASN A 60 5.25 24.02 -4.11
N LEU A 61 4.89 24.99 -4.94
CA LEU A 61 5.51 26.33 -4.97
C LEU A 61 5.34 27.14 -3.67
N GLU A 62 4.36 26.78 -2.84
CA GLU A 62 4.10 27.39 -1.53
C GLU A 62 4.90 26.71 -0.40
N GLY A 63 5.71 25.70 -0.71
CA GLY A 63 6.50 24.94 0.24
C GLY A 63 5.71 23.85 0.98
N LYS A 64 4.44 23.60 0.62
CA LYS A 64 3.61 22.53 1.19
C LYS A 64 3.86 21.21 0.47
N TRP A 65 3.76 20.12 1.21
CA TRP A 65 3.93 18.77 0.70
C TRP A 65 2.59 18.20 0.26
N ILE A 66 2.43 17.97 -1.04
CA ILE A 66 1.23 17.39 -1.62
C ILE A 66 1.38 15.87 -1.62
N VAL A 67 0.39 15.18 -1.08
CA VAL A 67 0.35 13.72 -0.99
C VAL A 67 -0.56 13.16 -2.07
N GLN A 68 -0.12 12.10 -2.76
CA GLN A 68 -0.90 11.40 -3.78
C GLN A 68 -0.87 9.88 -3.52
N PRO A 69 -1.77 9.35 -2.68
CA PRO A 69 -1.90 7.90 -2.48
C PRO A 69 -2.36 7.23 -3.77
N CYS A 70 -1.89 6.02 -4.06
CA CYS A 70 -2.31 5.28 -5.27
C CYS A 70 -3.77 4.79 -5.19
N ASN A 71 -4.29 4.61 -3.98
CA ASN A 71 -5.62 4.08 -3.70
C ASN A 71 -6.66 5.16 -3.31
N SER A 72 -6.34 6.44 -3.48
CA SER A 72 -7.24 7.56 -3.14
C SER A 72 -7.07 8.71 -4.12
N ASP A 73 -8.17 9.38 -4.45
CA ASP A 73 -8.17 10.63 -5.24
C ASP A 73 -7.91 11.87 -4.38
N GLU A 74 -7.92 11.73 -3.05
CA GLU A 74 -7.63 12.85 -2.16
C GLU A 74 -6.17 13.31 -2.29
N ARG A 75 -5.96 14.62 -2.19
CA ARG A 75 -4.65 15.26 -2.31
C ARG A 75 -4.36 16.15 -1.10
N PRO A 76 -4.16 15.56 0.09
CA PRO A 76 -3.93 16.33 1.30
C PRO A 76 -2.59 17.08 1.24
N CYS A 77 -2.56 18.23 1.90
CA CYS A 77 -1.38 19.07 2.03
C CYS A 77 -0.79 18.92 3.43
N CYS A 78 0.52 18.67 3.51
CA CYS A 78 1.27 18.54 4.76
C CYS A 78 2.33 19.65 4.88
N ASP A 79 2.78 19.90 6.11
CA ASP A 79 3.81 20.89 6.39
C ASP A 79 5.23 20.32 6.27
N THR A 80 5.37 19.00 6.42
CA THR A 80 6.66 18.31 6.42
C THR A 80 6.64 17.06 5.53
N PRO A 81 7.78 16.63 4.97
CA PRO A 81 7.84 15.42 4.17
C PRO A 81 7.55 14.17 4.99
N LEU A 82 7.92 14.17 6.28
CA LEU A 82 7.62 13.05 7.19
C LEU A 82 6.12 12.85 7.38
N GLN A 83 5.35 13.93 7.52
CA GLN A 83 3.88 13.85 7.58
C GLN A 83 3.29 13.28 6.28
N ALA A 84 3.81 13.72 5.13
CA ALA A 84 3.38 13.21 3.83
C ALA A 84 3.63 11.70 3.69
N GLN A 85 4.83 11.25 4.06
CA GLN A 85 5.18 9.83 4.11
C GLN A 85 4.25 9.04 5.02
N LEU A 86 4.11 9.46 6.29
CA LEU A 86 3.27 8.76 7.27
C LEU A 86 1.82 8.67 6.80
N LEU A 87 1.30 9.71 6.16
CA LEU A 87 -0.06 9.72 5.64
C LEU A 87 -0.25 8.70 4.51
N ILE A 88 0.70 8.56 3.59
CA ILE A 88 0.67 7.52 2.55
C ILE A 88 0.64 6.11 3.18
N ILE A 89 1.50 5.88 4.18
CA ILE A 89 1.57 4.59 4.90
C ILE A 89 0.25 4.32 5.63
N ALA A 90 -0.33 5.34 6.28
CA ALA A 90 -1.59 5.24 7.01
C ALA A 90 -2.77 4.87 6.10
N ILE A 91 -2.88 5.55 4.96
CA ILE A 91 -3.96 5.32 3.99
C ILE A 91 -3.88 3.91 3.37
N ASN A 92 -2.68 3.34 3.29
CA ASN A 92 -2.48 1.96 2.83
C ASN A 92 -2.61 0.93 3.96
N GLY A 93 -2.97 1.33 5.19
CA GLY A 93 -3.19 0.41 6.31
C GLY A 93 -1.92 -0.23 6.87
N LEU A 94 -0.74 0.32 6.54
CA LEU A 94 0.57 -0.26 6.90
C LEU A 94 1.19 0.39 8.14
N LEU A 95 0.46 1.28 8.81
CA LEU A 95 0.95 1.99 9.98
C LEU A 95 0.70 1.13 11.22
N VAL A 96 1.75 0.47 11.70
CA VAL A 96 1.71 -0.34 12.92
C VAL A 96 2.05 0.55 14.12
N ALA A 97 1.15 0.61 15.10
CA ALA A 97 1.47 1.24 16.38
C ALA A 97 2.45 0.35 17.14
N ASP A 98 3.57 0.93 17.59
CA ASP A 98 4.46 0.26 18.54
C ASP A 98 3.67 0.03 19.83
N ALA A 99 3.37 -1.24 20.15
CA ALA A 99 2.73 -1.62 21.40
C ALA A 99 3.81 -1.59 22.49
N ALA A 100 3.94 -0.43 23.15
CA ALA A 100 4.81 -0.23 24.31
C ALA A 100 4.40 -1.07 25.52
#